data_AF-A0A170UB23-F1
#
_entry.id   AF-A0A170UB23-F1
#
_cell.length_a   1.000
_cell.length_b   1.000
_cell.length_c   1.000
_cell.angle_alpha   90.00
_cell.angle_beta   90.00
_cell.angle_gamma   90.00
#
_symmetry.space_group_name_H-M   'P 1'
#
loop_
_entity.id
_entity.type
_entity.pdbx_description
1 polymer ?
#
loop_
_entity_poly.entity_id
_entity_poly.type
_entity_poly.pdbx_seq_one_letter_code
_entity_poly.pdbx_strand_id
1 'polypeptide(L)'
;ANQDYNICIRQEEKMCSIVYEPCDENSFKIGPPLPSADDPGSGDGAIGANSVQDDSQQCDDSIVMPCDTEDFIAPSGGNAGLCDLLHCGNTFCSASEGPCRIESSVKPFTIKVRFGPGTKEEDPEQNIGMCLKYEQQACT
;
A
#
# COMPACT_ATOMS: atom_id res chain seq x y z
N ALA A 1 -2.78 17.85 5.84
CA ALA A 1 -3.09 16.66 6.64
C ALA A 1 -4.59 16.40 6.60
N ASN A 2 -5.04 15.14 6.62
CA ASN A 2 -6.42 14.67 6.39
C ASN A 2 -6.96 14.90 4.97
N GLN A 3 -6.28 14.36 3.98
CA GLN A 3 -6.67 14.53 2.58
C GLN A 3 -6.59 13.19 1.84
N ASP A 4 -7.62 12.91 1.06
CA ASP A 4 -7.65 11.79 0.13
C ASP A 4 -7.46 12.31 -1.30
N TYR A 5 -6.50 11.73 -2.01
CA TYR A 5 -6.22 11.99 -3.41
C TYR A 5 -6.49 10.75 -4.23
N ASN A 6 -7.02 10.95 -5.43
CA ASN A 6 -7.17 9.90 -6.43
C ASN A 6 -6.44 10.32 -7.69
N ILE A 7 -5.39 9.58 -8.05
CA ILE A 7 -4.60 9.78 -9.25
C ILE A 7 -5.16 8.85 -10.31
N CYS A 8 -5.66 9.41 -11.41
CA CYS A 8 -6.18 8.64 -12.53
C CYS A 8 -5.20 8.71 -13.70
N ILE A 9 -4.76 7.55 -14.19
CA ILE A 9 -3.88 7.44 -15.35
C ILE A 9 -4.72 6.97 -16.54
N ARG A 10 -4.69 7.73 -17.63
CA ARG A 10 -5.42 7.36 -18.85
C ARG A 10 -4.77 6.13 -19.47
N GLN A 11 -5.58 5.11 -19.76
CA GLN A 11 -5.13 3.96 -20.56
C GLN A 11 -4.93 4.39 -22.02
N GLU A 12 -3.75 4.12 -22.57
CA GLU A 12 -3.44 4.34 -23.98
C GLU A 12 -3.96 3.20 -24.85
N GLU A 13 -4.17 3.49 -26.14
CA GLU A 13 -4.61 2.45 -27.09
C GLU A 13 -3.62 1.29 -27.13
N LYS A 14 -4.14 0.06 -27.15
CA LYS A 14 -3.37 -1.20 -27.18
C LYS A 14 -2.52 -1.47 -25.93
N MET A 15 -2.71 -0.71 -24.85
CA MET A 15 -2.12 -1.02 -23.54
C MET A 15 -3.15 -1.76 -22.67
N CYS A 16 -2.73 -2.81 -21.98
CA CYS A 16 -3.63 -3.67 -21.20
C CYS A 16 -3.33 -3.69 -19.69
N SER A 17 -2.09 -3.42 -19.29
CA SER A 17 -1.70 -3.29 -17.88
C SER A 17 -0.82 -2.07 -17.66
N ILE A 18 -0.58 -1.76 -16.39
CA ILE A 18 0.31 -0.70 -15.94
C ILE A 18 1.23 -1.24 -14.86
N VAL A 19 2.47 -0.80 -14.92
CA VAL A 19 3.53 -1.19 -13.99
C VAL A 19 3.95 0.03 -13.20
N TYR A 20 4.14 -0.13 -11.89
CA TYR A 20 4.64 0.90 -10.99
C TYR A 20 5.95 0.47 -10.34
N GLU A 21 6.90 1.39 -10.24
CA GLU A 21 8.18 1.21 -9.55
C GLU A 21 8.60 2.50 -8.81
N PRO A 22 9.33 2.42 -7.69
CA PRO A 22 9.91 3.59 -7.06
C PRO A 22 10.90 4.29 -8.01
N CYS A 23 10.96 5.61 -7.95
CA CYS A 23 11.93 6.37 -8.74
C CYS A 23 13.38 6.02 -8.38
N ASP A 24 13.65 5.79 -7.08
CA ASP A 24 14.90 5.32 -6.49
C ASP A 24 14.64 4.61 -5.14
N GLU A 25 15.68 4.05 -4.52
CA GLU A 25 15.57 3.27 -3.27
C GLU A 25 15.06 4.07 -2.07
N ASN A 26 15.22 5.41 -2.09
CA ASN A 26 14.82 6.30 -1.01
C ASN A 26 13.56 7.11 -1.37
N SER A 27 12.94 6.86 -2.52
CA SER A 27 11.86 7.70 -3.03
C SER A 27 10.47 7.28 -2.56
N PHE A 28 10.37 6.48 -1.50
CA PHE A 28 9.09 6.00 -0.98
C PHE A 28 9.04 6.11 0.54
N LYS A 29 8.34 7.14 1.04
CA LYS A 29 8.00 7.30 2.46
C LYS A 29 6.56 7.81 2.58
N ILE A 30 5.66 6.95 3.05
CA ILE A 30 4.25 7.27 3.26
C ILE A 30 3.87 6.87 4.68
N GLY A 31 4.06 7.83 5.59
CA GLY A 31 3.84 7.72 7.03
C GLY A 31 4.65 6.61 7.72
N PRO A 32 4.97 6.74 9.01
CA PRO A 32 5.33 5.57 9.78
C PRO A 32 4.12 4.63 9.83
N PRO A 33 4.28 3.30 9.66
CA PRO A 33 3.23 2.39 10.04
C PRO A 33 2.88 2.68 11.49
N LEU A 34 1.58 2.80 11.81
CA LEU A 34 1.20 3.00 13.20
C LEU A 34 1.81 1.85 14.01
N PRO A 35 2.49 2.12 15.13
CA PRO A 35 2.83 1.05 16.04
C PRO A 35 1.50 0.37 16.35
N SER A 36 1.43 -0.93 16.06
CA SER A 36 0.35 -1.80 16.51
C SER A 36 0.03 -1.40 17.94
N ALA A 37 -1.24 -1.16 18.26
CA ALA A 37 -1.70 -0.68 19.55
C ALA A 37 -1.55 -1.73 20.67
N ASP A 38 -0.42 -2.43 20.69
CA ASP A 38 0.09 -3.24 21.79
C ASP A 38 1.14 -2.40 22.53
N ASP A 39 0.71 -1.27 23.09
CA ASP A 39 1.41 -0.67 24.23
C ASP A 39 1.01 -1.49 25.46
N PRO A 40 1.90 -2.31 26.04
CA PRO A 40 1.58 -3.04 27.24
C PRO A 40 1.65 -2.06 28.41
N GLY A 41 0.55 -1.36 28.65
CA GLY A 41 0.21 -0.92 30.00
C GLY A 41 0.30 -2.14 30.91
N SER A 42 1.22 -2.11 31.88
CA SER A 42 1.44 -3.19 32.85
C SER A 42 0.12 -3.66 33.47
N GLY A 43 -0.26 -4.92 33.21
CA GLY A 43 -1.41 -5.57 33.82
C GLY A 43 -1.59 -7.01 33.35
N ASP A 44 -1.36 -7.97 34.26
CA ASP A 44 -1.55 -9.42 34.16
C ASP A 44 -2.71 -9.92 33.26
N GLY A 45 -2.43 -10.88 32.37
CA GLY A 45 -3.45 -11.65 31.65
C GLY A 45 -2.88 -12.66 30.64
N ALA A 46 -3.37 -13.89 30.65
CA ALA A 46 -2.71 -15.09 30.13
C ALA A 46 -3.05 -15.49 28.66
N ILE A 47 -2.02 -16.05 27.99
CA ILE A 47 -1.96 -17.15 26.99
C ILE A 47 -3.13 -17.35 26.00
N GLY A 48 -2.83 -17.29 24.69
CA GLY A 48 -3.61 -17.98 23.65
C GLY A 48 -3.23 -17.63 22.21
N ALA A 49 -2.62 -18.58 21.50
CA ALA A 49 -2.07 -18.47 20.16
C ALA A 49 -3.09 -18.24 19.02
N ASN A 50 -2.76 -17.32 18.11
CA ASN A 50 -2.57 -17.54 16.66
C ASN A 50 -2.55 -16.17 15.97
N SER A 51 -1.34 -15.70 15.66
CA SER A 51 -1.08 -14.56 14.80
C SER A 51 -1.55 -14.86 13.37
N VAL A 52 -2.83 -14.65 13.13
CA VAL A 52 -3.29 -14.27 11.79
C VAL A 52 -2.92 -12.81 11.67
N GLN A 53 -1.87 -12.56 10.90
CA GLN A 53 -1.41 -11.25 10.48
C GLN A 53 -2.54 -10.66 9.61
N ASP A 54 -3.54 -10.11 10.27
CA ASP A 54 -4.63 -9.37 9.66
C ASP A 54 -4.01 -8.14 9.01
N ASP A 55 -4.12 -8.07 7.69
CA ASP A 55 -3.62 -7.02 6.80
C ASP A 55 -4.36 -5.68 6.99
N SER A 56 -4.84 -5.44 8.21
CA SER A 56 -5.27 -4.13 8.69
C SER A 56 -4.05 -3.39 9.25
N GLN A 57 -3.00 -3.25 8.43
CA GLN A 57 -1.97 -2.24 8.67
C GLN A 57 -2.65 -0.88 8.65
N GLN A 58 -3.16 -0.47 9.81
CA GLN A 58 -3.93 0.75 9.96
C GLN A 58 -2.92 1.90 9.88
N CYS A 59 -2.65 2.32 8.66
CA CYS A 59 -1.73 3.40 8.37
C CYS A 59 -2.51 4.68 8.19
N ASP A 60 -2.12 5.72 8.95
CA ASP A 60 -2.69 7.06 8.83
C ASP A 60 -2.48 7.61 7.41
N ASP A 61 -1.26 7.44 6.90
CA ASP A 61 -0.91 7.72 5.52
C ASP A 61 -0.80 6.40 4.75
N SER A 62 -1.42 6.31 3.58
CA SER A 62 -1.40 5.07 2.78
C SER A 62 -1.57 5.33 1.30
N ILE A 63 -1.01 4.43 0.50
CA ILE A 63 -1.27 4.31 -0.94
C ILE A 63 -1.92 2.97 -1.23
N VAL A 64 -2.96 2.98 -2.07
CA VAL A 64 -3.66 1.78 -2.53
C VAL A 64 -3.68 1.76 -4.04
N MET A 65 -3.21 0.66 -4.61
CA MET A 65 -3.29 0.37 -6.04
C MET A 65 -4.17 -0.87 -6.24
N PRO A 66 -5.19 -0.80 -7.12
CA PRO A 66 -5.97 -1.98 -7.45
C PRO A 66 -5.08 -3.00 -8.14
N CYS A 67 -5.14 -4.26 -7.74
CA CYS A 67 -4.43 -5.37 -8.37
C CYS A 67 -5.41 -6.49 -8.74
N ASP A 68 -5.05 -7.28 -9.74
CA ASP A 68 -5.86 -8.36 -10.31
C ASP A 68 -5.29 -9.69 -9.82
N THR A 69 -5.69 -10.14 -8.64
CA THR A 69 -5.55 -11.55 -8.30
C THR A 69 -6.84 -12.26 -8.67
N GLU A 70 -6.76 -13.20 -9.60
CA GLU A 70 -7.90 -14.08 -9.87
C GLU A 70 -8.18 -14.94 -8.63
N ASP A 71 -9.42 -14.83 -8.15
CA ASP A 71 -10.07 -15.66 -7.14
C ASP A 71 -9.73 -17.15 -7.28
N PHE A 72 -8.88 -17.67 -6.40
CA PHE A 72 -8.88 -19.10 -6.07
C PHE A 72 -9.29 -19.28 -4.60
N ILE A 73 -10.61 -19.14 -4.38
CA ILE A 73 -11.41 -19.70 -3.28
C ILE A 73 -10.89 -19.41 -1.85
N ALA A 74 -11.40 -18.35 -1.21
CA ALA A 74 -11.48 -18.29 0.25
C ALA A 74 -12.96 -18.40 0.70
N PRO A 75 -13.34 -19.42 1.49
CA PRO A 75 -14.71 -19.56 1.96
C PRO A 75 -15.00 -18.57 3.10
N SER A 76 -16.05 -17.78 2.91
CA SER A 76 -16.90 -17.20 3.96
C SER A 76 -16.26 -16.18 4.91
N GLY A 77 -16.39 -14.88 4.60
CA GLY A 77 -16.64 -13.88 5.64
C GLY A 77 -15.93 -12.52 5.59
N GLY A 78 -15.20 -12.15 4.53
CA GLY A 78 -14.49 -10.86 4.47
C GLY A 78 -14.80 -10.08 3.19
N ASN A 79 -15.45 -8.91 3.32
CA ASN A 79 -15.64 -7.95 2.23
C ASN A 79 -14.36 -7.12 2.02
N ALA A 80 -13.31 -7.71 1.47
CA ALA A 80 -12.15 -6.99 0.95
C ALA A 80 -11.98 -7.34 -0.53
N GLY A 81 -11.97 -6.32 -1.40
CA GLY A 81 -11.61 -6.49 -2.80
C GLY A 81 -10.22 -7.12 -2.89
N LEU A 82 -10.12 -8.20 -3.65
CA LEU A 82 -9.19 -9.31 -3.45
C LEU A 82 -7.69 -9.03 -3.71
N CYS A 83 -7.28 -7.80 -4.05
CA CYS A 83 -5.87 -7.40 -4.06
C CYS A 83 -5.74 -5.88 -4.12
N ASP A 84 -6.26 -5.19 -3.12
CA ASP A 84 -5.83 -3.82 -2.88
C ASP A 84 -4.49 -3.88 -2.13
N LEU A 85 -3.39 -3.64 -2.84
CA LEU A 85 -2.07 -3.57 -2.19
C LEU A 85 -2.00 -2.26 -1.41
N LEU A 86 -2.25 -2.35 -0.10
CA LEU A 86 -2.06 -1.27 0.85
C LEU A 86 -0.56 -1.14 1.15
N HIS A 87 0.02 0.02 0.83
CA HIS A 87 1.41 0.31 1.21
C HIS A 87 1.49 1.55 2.11
N CYS A 88 2.29 1.42 3.15
CA CYS A 88 2.69 2.48 4.06
C CYS A 88 4.09 2.18 4.61
N GLY A 89 4.74 3.16 5.23
CA GLY A 89 6.12 3.06 5.69
C GLY A 89 7.14 3.51 4.65
N ASN A 90 8.33 2.92 4.73
CA ASN A 90 9.52 3.38 4.02
C ASN A 90 9.91 2.49 2.83
N THR A 91 9.09 1.49 2.51
CA THR A 91 9.39 0.51 1.47
C THR A 91 8.15 0.22 0.64
N PHE A 92 8.27 0.30 -0.68
CA PHE A 92 7.17 -0.02 -1.59
C PHE A 92 6.93 -1.54 -1.73
N CYS A 93 7.96 -2.37 -1.54
CA CYS A 93 7.83 -3.84 -1.50
C CYS A 93 8.68 -4.45 -0.36
N SER A 94 8.33 -5.65 0.10
CA SER A 94 9.20 -6.46 0.95
C SER A 94 10.41 -6.94 0.14
N ALA A 95 11.61 -6.58 0.59
CA ALA A 95 12.85 -6.63 -0.20
C ALA A 95 13.47 -8.03 -0.41
N SER A 96 12.69 -9.07 -0.68
CA SER A 96 13.23 -10.44 -0.78
C SER A 96 13.60 -10.95 -2.18
N GLU A 97 13.16 -10.34 -3.28
CA GLU A 97 13.54 -10.83 -4.62
C GLU A 97 13.27 -9.80 -5.75
N GLY A 98 14.33 -9.16 -6.27
CA GLY A 98 14.29 -8.39 -7.52
C GLY A 98 13.87 -6.91 -7.41
N PRO A 99 13.85 -6.17 -8.54
CA PRO A 99 13.37 -4.79 -8.56
C PRO A 99 11.89 -4.76 -8.15
N CYS A 100 11.57 -3.92 -7.18
CA CYS A 100 10.22 -3.73 -6.64
C CYS A 100 9.29 -3.15 -7.72
N ARG A 101 8.59 -4.04 -8.41
CA ARG A 101 7.75 -3.77 -9.59
C ARG A 101 6.36 -4.36 -9.36
N ILE A 102 5.34 -3.51 -9.34
CA ILE A 102 3.94 -3.90 -9.14
C ILE A 102 3.19 -3.72 -10.45
N GLU A 103 2.54 -4.77 -10.94
CA GLU A 103 1.74 -4.74 -12.16
C GLU A 103 0.24 -4.82 -11.84
N SER A 104 -0.57 -4.07 -12.58
CA SER A 104 -2.02 -4.11 -12.50
C SER A 104 -2.68 -4.04 -13.88
N SER A 105 -3.62 -4.94 -14.14
CA SER A 105 -4.54 -4.95 -15.29
C SER A 105 -5.88 -4.27 -14.98
N VAL A 106 -6.10 -3.84 -13.72
CA VAL A 106 -7.40 -3.32 -13.26
C VAL A 106 -7.66 -1.92 -13.82
N LYS A 107 -8.82 -1.75 -14.46
CA LYS A 107 -9.23 -0.49 -15.09
C LYS A 107 -10.35 0.18 -14.29
N PRO A 108 -10.34 1.52 -14.13
CA PRO A 108 -9.30 2.44 -14.61
C PRO A 108 -8.01 2.35 -13.79
N PHE A 109 -6.86 2.64 -14.42
CA PHE A 109 -5.57 2.72 -13.72
C PHE A 109 -5.62 3.87 -12.72
N THR A 110 -5.70 3.52 -11.43
CA THR A 110 -5.86 4.49 -10.36
C THR A 110 -4.92 4.21 -9.20
N ILE A 111 -4.48 5.28 -8.55
CA ILE A 111 -3.72 5.25 -7.30
C ILE A 111 -4.46 6.11 -6.30
N LYS A 112 -4.89 5.50 -5.19
CA LYS A 112 -5.50 6.22 -4.07
C LYS A 112 -4.43 6.54 -3.05
N VAL A 113 -4.35 7.80 -2.64
CA VAL A 113 -3.42 8.26 -1.60
C VAL A 113 -4.23 8.89 -0.49
N ARG A 114 -4.02 8.43 0.74
CA ARG A 114 -4.62 9.00 1.94
C ARG A 114 -3.52 9.58 2.81
N PHE A 115 -3.77 10.77 3.34
CA PHE A 115 -2.97 11.37 4.39
C PHE A 115 -3.82 11.53 5.64
N GLY A 116 -3.34 11.03 6.77
CA GLY A 116 -3.98 11.12 8.07
C GLY A 116 -3.82 12.49 8.74
N PRO A 117 -4.18 12.60 10.03
CA PRO A 117 -4.40 13.87 10.71
C PRO A 117 -3.15 14.69 11.01
N GLY A 118 -1.94 14.21 10.64
CA GLY A 118 -0.69 14.96 10.78
C GLY A 118 -0.39 15.31 12.25
N THR A 119 -0.66 14.37 13.15
CA THR A 119 -0.60 14.57 14.61
C THR A 119 0.82 14.49 15.18
N LYS A 120 1.82 14.14 14.36
CA LYS A 120 3.22 14.06 14.75
C LYS A 120 4.03 15.13 14.03
N GLU A 121 4.79 15.91 14.81
CA GLU A 121 5.84 16.77 14.29
C GLU A 121 6.98 15.84 13.86
N GLU A 122 6.94 15.41 12.61
CA GLU A 122 7.97 14.54 12.03
C GLU A 122 9.15 15.37 11.53
N ASP A 123 10.33 14.76 11.57
CA ASP A 123 11.55 15.35 11.01
C ASP A 123 11.30 15.70 9.53
N PRO A 124 11.51 16.97 9.11
CA PRO A 124 11.30 17.38 7.72
C PRO A 124 12.12 16.55 6.72
N GLU A 125 13.26 15.97 7.11
CA GLU A 125 14.05 15.08 6.26
C GLU A 125 13.37 13.71 6.02
N GLN A 126 12.38 13.36 6.83
CA GLN A 126 11.56 12.15 6.67
C GLN A 126 10.30 12.41 5.82
N ASN A 127 9.91 13.67 5.61
CA ASN A 127 8.73 14.06 4.85
C ASN A 127 9.03 14.31 3.36
N ILE A 128 9.66 13.33 2.71
CA ILE A 128 10.01 13.37 1.28
C ILE A 128 8.87 12.86 0.37
N GLY A 129 7.86 12.22 0.96
CA GLY A 129 6.72 11.65 0.26
C GLY A 129 7.09 10.43 -0.58
N MET A 130 6.38 10.25 -1.70
CA MET A 130 6.64 9.16 -2.64
C MET A 130 6.81 9.65 -4.08
N CYS A 131 7.67 8.97 -4.81
CA CYS A 131 7.85 9.09 -6.24
C CYS A 131 7.72 7.70 -6.86
N LEU A 132 6.77 7.57 -7.77
CA LEU A 132 6.55 6.36 -8.57
C LEU A 132 6.72 6.69 -10.04
N LYS A 133 7.45 5.83 -10.75
CA LYS A 133 7.42 5.76 -12.21
C LYS A 133 6.33 4.78 -12.61
N TYR A 134 5.66 5.06 -13.72
CA TYR A 134 4.69 4.14 -14.30
C TYR A 134 4.96 3.87 -15.77
N GLU A 135 4.72 2.64 -16.20
CA GLU A 135 4.84 2.22 -17.59
C GLU A 135 3.63 1.35 -17.99
N GLN A 136 2.90 1.76 -19.02
CA GLN A 136 1.81 0.95 -19.55
C GLN A 136 2.36 -0.14 -20.46
N GLN A 137 1.91 -1.38 -20.25
CA GLN A 137 2.34 -2.53 -21.04
C GLN A 137 1.34 -2.81 -22.16
N ALA A 138 1.87 -3.21 -23.32
CA ALA A 138 1.07 -3.59 -24.47
C ALA A 138 0.23 -4.84 -24.16
N CYS A 139 -0.93 -4.93 -24.79
CA CYS A 139 -1.73 -6.16 -24.79
C CYS A 139 -0.93 -7.30 -25.46
N THR A 140 -0.71 -8.37 -24.70
CA THR A 140 -0.14 -9.64 -25.20
C THR A 140 -1.19 -10.51 -25.87
#